data_AF-A0AAU0B662-F1
#
_entry.id   AF-A0AAU0B662-F1
#
_cell.length_a   1.000
_cell.length_b   1.000
_cell.length_c   1.000
_cell.angle_alpha   90.00
_cell.angle_beta   90.00
_cell.angle_gamma   90.00
#
_symmetry.space_group_name_H-M   'P 1'
#
loop_
_entity.id
_entity.type
_entity.pdbx_description
1 polymer ?
#
loop_
_entity_poly.entity_id
_entity_poly.type
_entity_poly.pdbx_seq_one_letter_code
_entity_poly.pdbx_strand_id
1 'polypeptide(L)' 'MNAHDLAQAKSPELRASLAALRRAAALARKTAIQTDTELVIVRDGHLISISADQLRQEAQDQKAV' A
#
# COMPACT_ATOMS: atom_id res chain seq x y z
N MET A 1 13.28 5.13 -3.28
CA MET A 1 13.49 4.62 -1.91
C MET A 1 12.60 3.40 -1.74
N ASN A 2 13.16 2.24 -1.45
CA ASN A 2 12.40 0.99 -1.37
C ASN A 2 12.16 0.60 0.11
N ALA A 3 11.32 -0.40 0.36
CA ALA A 3 11.03 -0.87 1.72
C ALA A 3 12.27 -1.45 2.44
N HIS A 4 13.25 -1.94 1.68
CA HIS A 4 14.50 -2.53 2.19
C HIS A 4 15.44 -1.44 2.74
N ASP A 5 15.46 -0.26 2.11
CA ASP A 5 16.20 0.93 2.56
C ASP A 5 15.63 1.46 3.88
N LEU A 6 14.30 1.43 4.04
CA LEU A 6 13.62 1.85 5.27
C LEU A 6 13.87 0.88 6.43
N ALA A 7 13.85 -0.43 6.16
CA ALA A 7 14.11 -1.44 7.18
C ALA A 7 15.55 -1.42 7.71
N GLN A 8 16.51 -0.97 6.90
CA GLN A 8 17.94 -0.86 7.26
C GLN A 8 18.37 0.57 7.55
N ALA A 9 17.43 1.50 7.66
CA ALA A 9 17.73 2.89 7.94
C ALA A 9 18.53 3.01 9.23
N LYS A 10 19.52 3.91 9.25
CA LYS A 10 20.34 4.16 10.44
C LYS A 10 19.49 4.65 11.62
N SER A 11 18.48 5.47 11.35
CA SER A 11 17.55 5.97 12.35
C SER A 11 16.52 4.90 12.77
N PRO A 12 16.42 4.59 14.08
CA PRO A 12 15.41 3.68 14.62
C PRO A 12 13.96 4.05 14.26
N GLU A 13 13.67 5.34 14.22
CA GLU A 13 12.35 5.90 13.94
C GLU A 13 11.91 5.58 12.50
N LEU A 14 12.87 5.63 11.56
CA LEU A 14 12.61 5.36 10.15
C LEU A 14 12.39 3.87 9.89
N ARG A 15 13.08 3.00 10.64
CA ARG A 15 12.79 1.55 10.63
C ARG A 15 11.39 1.24 11.14
N ALA A 16 10.98 1.89 12.24
CA ALA A 16 9.64 1.73 12.80
C ALA A 16 8.54 2.28 11.87
N SER A 17 8.85 3.30 11.07
CA SER A 17 7.91 3.92 10.14
C SER A 17 7.39 2.97 9.07
N LEU A 18 8.16 1.93 8.69
CA LEU A 18 7.73 0.95 7.69
C LEU A 18 6.45 0.22 8.11
N ALA A 19 6.31 -0.12 9.38
CA ALA A 19 5.11 -0.78 9.89
C ALA A 19 3.90 0.16 9.84
N ALA A 20 4.09 1.45 10.15
CA ALA A 20 3.05 2.46 10.04
C ALA A 20 2.59 2.66 8.59
N LEU A 21 3.53 2.75 7.64
CA LEU A 21 3.25 2.88 6.21
C LEU A 21 2.48 1.68 5.65
N ARG A 22 2.85 0.45 6.05
CA ARG A 22 2.13 -0.77 5.65
C ARG A 22 0.68 -0.75 6.14
N ARG A 23 0.44 -0.34 7.40
CA ARG A 23 -0.92 -0.18 7.94
C ARG A 23 -1.71 0.90 7.21
N ALA A 24 -1.09 2.03 6.93
CA ALA A 24 -1.72 3.12 6.18
C ALA A 24 -2.13 2.66 4.76
N ALA A 25 -1.25 1.94 4.06
CA ALA A 25 -1.55 1.39 2.75
C ALA A 25 -2.70 0.38 2.79
N ALA A 26 -2.73 -0.51 3.79
CA ALA A 26 -3.83 -1.46 3.97
C ALA A 26 -5.16 -0.76 4.25
N LEU A 27 -5.15 0.28 5.09
CA LEU A 27 -6.34 1.07 5.39
C LEU A 27 -6.84 1.82 4.16
N ALA A 28 -5.95 2.43 3.38
CA ALA A 28 -6.30 3.14 2.14
C ALA A 28 -6.99 2.22 1.13
N ARG A 29 -6.48 1.00 0.92
CA ARG A 29 -7.15 -0.01 0.05
C ARG A 29 -8.53 -0.37 0.58
N LYS A 30 -8.65 -0.61 1.89
CA LYS A 30 -9.94 -0.92 2.52
C LYS A 30 -10.94 0.21 2.33
N THR A 31 -10.54 1.46 2.55
CA THR A 31 -11.40 2.63 2.37
C THR A 31 -11.82 2.81 0.91
N ALA A 32 -10.91 2.65 -0.05
CA ALA A 32 -11.22 2.72 -1.48
C ALA A 32 -12.26 1.66 -1.89
N ILE A 33 -12.10 0.41 -1.45
CA ILE A 33 -13.07 -0.67 -1.67
C ILE A 33 -14.44 -0.34 -1.05
N GLN A 34 -14.45 0.18 0.18
CA GLN A 34 -15.68 0.49 0.92
C GLN A 34 -16.46 1.68 0.37
N THR A 35 -15.76 2.63 -0.23
CA THR A 35 -16.36 3.86 -0.78
C THR A 35 -16.54 3.81 -2.30
N ASP A 36 -16.17 2.69 -2.91
CA ASP A 36 -16.21 2.48 -4.37
C ASP A 36 -15.44 3.57 -5.14
N THR A 37 -14.28 3.96 -4.63
CA THR A 37 -13.42 4.99 -5.20
C THR A 37 -12.09 4.41 -5.69
N GLU A 38 -11.45 5.12 -6.62
CA GLU A 38 -10.11 4.75 -7.09
C GLU A 38 -9.04 5.08 -6.04
N LEU A 39 -8.04 4.20 -5.94
CA LEU A 39 -6.82 4.46 -5.19
C LEU A 39 -5.72 4.90 -6.16
N VAL A 40 -5.24 6.14 -6.01
CA VAL A 40 -4.10 6.64 -6.78
C VAL A 40 -2.80 6.37 -6.03
N ILE A 41 -1.84 5.73 -6.72
CA ILE A 41 -0.50 5.44 -6.20
C ILE A 41 0.57 5.95 -7.16
N VAL A 42 1.79 6.10 -6.64
CA VAL A 42 2.99 6.27 -7.48
C VAL A 42 3.70 4.93 -7.58
N ARG A 43 3.90 4.43 -8.79
CA ARG A 43 4.69 3.23 -9.09
C ARG A 43 5.67 3.57 -10.20
N ASP A 44 6.95 3.32 -9.97
CA ASP A 44 8.03 3.61 -10.92
C ASP A 44 8.02 5.07 -11.44
N GLY A 45 7.65 6.01 -10.55
CA GLY A 45 7.56 7.44 -10.88
C GLY A 45 6.29 7.86 -11.62
N HIS A 46 5.40 6.92 -11.95
CA HIS A 46 4.14 7.18 -12.63
C HIS A 46 2.96 7.14 -11.67
N LEU A 47 2.00 8.06 -11.87
CA LEU A 47 0.71 8.00 -11.21
C LEU A 47 -0.14 6.91 -11.85
N ILE A 48 -0.64 6.00 -11.03
CA ILE A 48 -1.51 4.90 -11.44
C ILE A 48 -2.76 4.95 -10.57
N SER A 49 -3.93 4.94 -11.20
CA SER A 49 -5.20 4.69 -10.52
C SER A 49 -5.51 3.19 -10.51
N ILE A 50 -6.01 2.72 -9.38
CA ILE A 50 -6.47 1.35 -9.19
C ILE A 50 -7.94 1.42 -8.79
N SER A 51 -8.80 0.79 -9.58
CA SER A 51 -10.24 0.76 -9.30
C SER A 51 -10.55 -0.08 -8.05
N ALA A 52 -11.71 0.18 -7.44
CA ALA A 52 -12.20 -0.62 -6.31
C ALA A 52 -12.34 -2.11 -6.67
N ASP A 53 -12.73 -2.43 -7.91
CA ASP A 53 -12.84 -3.82 -8.39
C ASP A 53 -11.49 -4.52 -8.48
N GLN A 54 -10.47 -3.85 -9.02
CA GLN A 54 -9.10 -4.38 -9.05
C GLN A 54 -8.58 -4.62 -7.62
N LEU A 55 -8.84 -3.71 -6.68
CA LEU A 55 -8.46 -3.88 -5.28
C LEU A 55 -9.18 -5.06 -4.60
N ARG A 56 -10.45 -5.33 -4.96
CA ARG A 56 -11.19 -6.51 -4.48
C ARG A 56 -10.55 -7.80 -5.00
N GLN A 57 -10.17 -7.84 -6.27
CA GLN A 57 -9.48 -8.99 -6.87
C GLN A 57 -8.12 -9.23 -6.18
N GLU A 58 -7.29 -8.20 -6.02
CA GLU A 58 -6.01 -8.30 -5.33
C GLU A 58 -6.16 -8.84 -3.89
N ALA A 59 -7.23 -8.43 -3.18
CA ALA A 59 -7.51 -8.89 -1.83
C ALA A 59 -8.00 -10.35 -1.77
N GLN A 60 -8.61 -10.86 -2.83
CA GLN A 60 -8.99 -12.26 -2.96
C GLN A 60 -7.76 -13.12 -3.27
N ASP A 61 -6.91 -12.68 -4.19
CA ASP A 61 -5.69 -13.38 -4.59
C ASP A 61 -4.72 -13.52 -3.40
N GLN A 62 -4.60 -12.49 -2.56
CA GLN A 62 -3.79 -12.52 -1.34
C GLN A 62 -4.32 -13.44 -0.23
N LYS A 63 -5.61 -13.81 -0.25
CA LYS A 63 -6.19 -14.78 0.70
C LYS A 63 -6.06 -16.22 0.22
N ALA A 64 -5.78 -16.43 -1.07
CA ALA A 64 -5.64 -17.75 -1.68
C ALA A 64 -4.20 -18.31 -1.59
N VAL A 65 -3.27 -17.54 -1.05
CA VAL A 65 -1.85 -17.86 -0.81
C VAL A 65 -1.62 -18.03 0.69
#